data_AF-A0A1F4TU63-F1
#
_entry.id   AF-A0A1F4TU63-F1
#
_cell.length_a   1.000
_cell.length_b   1.000
_cell.length_c   1.000
_cell.angle_alpha   90.00
_cell.angle_beta   90.00
_cell.angle_gamma   90.00
#
_symmetry.space_group_name_H-M   'P 1'
#
loop_
_entity.id
_entity.type
_entity.pdbx_description
1 polymer ?
#
loop_
_entity_poly.entity_id
_entity_poly.type
_entity_poly.pdbx_seq_one_letter_code
_entity_poly.pdbx_strand_id
1 'polypeptide(L)'
;MFWSVLSYAVIVGLIAVGSFMAAQNYPGEYAQLVPTLQLLLAVLAIGAVATITFYALKRYSLTLYSIPATVFVFAFILISVALPQVEPLKGTKELAQSVTQLLKPTDLIAAYDIGNRPGVIFYNVRPVRLLSSEAEVRYFLKHKQGYLFTQKSNLIKLIGNKKESLPAFCSKGELAVLK
;
A
#
# COMPACT_ATOMS: atom_id res chain seq x y z
N MET A 1 5.75 -0.24 36.02
CA MET A 1 6.43 0.84 35.28
C MET A 1 7.64 0.34 34.49
N PHE A 2 8.57 -0.41 35.08
CA PHE A 2 9.68 -1.06 34.37
C PHE A 2 9.21 -1.90 33.15
N TRP A 3 8.20 -2.75 33.35
CA TRP A 3 7.60 -3.56 32.29
C TRP A 3 7.05 -2.75 31.11
N SER A 4 6.51 -1.55 31.38
CA SER A 4 5.95 -0.64 30.36
C SER A 4 7.04 -0.02 29.48
N VAL A 5 8.18 0.34 30.08
CA VAL A 5 9.34 0.87 29.34
C VAL A 5 9.99 -0.23 28.50
N LEU A 6 10.11 -1.44 29.06
CA LEU A 6 10.67 -2.60 28.35
C LEU A 6 9.80 -3.00 27.15
N SER A 7 8.48 -3.10 27.33
CA SER A 7 7.55 -3.43 26.24
C SER A 7 7.51 -2.34 25.17
N TYR A 8 7.57 -1.06 25.55
CA TYR A 8 7.71 0.03 24.59
C TYR A 8 9.00 -0.08 23.76
N ALA A 9 10.14 -0.38 24.39
CA ALA A 9 11.41 -0.56 23.69
C ALA A 9 11.37 -1.76 22.71
N VAL A 10 10.73 -2.87 23.10
CA VAL A 10 10.53 -4.04 22.22
C VAL A 10 9.68 -3.67 21.00
N ILE A 11 8.58 -2.93 21.20
CA ILE A 11 7.71 -2.48 20.11
C ILE A 11 8.48 -1.59 19.13
N VAL A 12 9.26 -0.62 19.64
CA VAL A 12 10.11 0.23 18.79
C VAL A 12 11.13 -0.60 18.01
N GLY A 13 11.75 -1.60 18.64
CA GLY A 13 12.68 -2.52 17.99
C GLY A 13 12.03 -3.33 16.87
N LEU A 14 10.83 -3.87 17.08
CA LEU A 14 10.07 -4.60 16.06
C LEU A 14 9.69 -3.70 14.87
N ILE A 15 9.30 -2.45 15.12
CA ILE A 15 9.00 -1.48 14.06
C ILE A 15 10.25 -1.17 13.22
N ALA A 16 11.42 -1.05 13.86
CA ALA A 16 12.68 -0.83 13.16
C ALA A 16 13.06 -2.02 12.27
N VAL A 17 12.94 -3.25 12.77
CA VAL A 17 13.20 -4.48 11.99
C VAL A 17 12.24 -4.59 10.81
N GLY A 18 10.93 -4.36 11.02
CA GLY A 18 9.93 -4.37 9.95
C GLY A 18 10.23 -3.34 8.86
N SER A 19 10.68 -2.15 9.26
CA SER A 19 11.07 -1.07 8.34
C SER A 19 12.31 -1.44 7.52
N PHE A 20 13.30 -2.09 8.13
CA PHE A 20 14.51 -2.56 7.45
C PHE A 20 14.21 -3.69 6.46
N MET A 21 13.38 -4.66 6.85
CA MET A 21 12.94 -5.74 5.94
C MET A 21 12.15 -5.19 4.76
N ALA A 22 11.27 -4.21 4.98
CA ALA A 22 10.50 -3.62 3.91
C ALA A 22 11.36 -2.82 2.92
N ALA A 23 12.40 -2.13 3.41
CA ALA A 23 13.35 -1.43 2.56
C ALA A 23 14.14 -2.36 1.62
N GLN A 24 14.47 -3.59 2.06
CA GLN A 24 15.15 -4.56 1.21
C GLN A 24 14.24 -5.19 0.15
N ASN A 25 12.97 -5.41 0.48
CA ASN A 25 12.03 -6.10 -0.40
C ASN A 25 11.37 -5.19 -1.45
N TYR A 26 11.36 -3.87 -1.25
CA TYR A 26 10.68 -2.91 -2.14
C TYR A 26 11.54 -1.68 -2.53
N PRO A 27 12.74 -1.86 -3.11
CA PRO A 27 13.76 -0.81 -3.24
C PRO A 27 13.34 0.39 -4.14
N GLY A 28 12.46 0.19 -5.11
CA GLY A 28 12.04 1.25 -6.05
C GLY A 28 10.94 2.18 -5.51
N GLU A 29 9.94 1.62 -4.80
CA GLU A 29 8.81 2.38 -4.25
C GLU A 29 9.13 2.99 -2.88
N TYR A 30 10.08 2.41 -2.12
CA TYR A 30 10.47 2.90 -0.80
C TYR A 30 11.31 4.17 -0.82
N ALA A 31 12.06 4.46 -1.89
CA ALA A 31 12.97 5.62 -1.94
C ALA A 31 12.25 6.95 -1.65
N GLN A 32 11.01 7.09 -2.12
CA GLN A 32 10.18 8.27 -1.88
C GLN A 32 9.58 8.31 -0.45
N LEU A 33 9.45 7.14 0.19
CA LEU A 33 8.90 6.98 1.54
C LEU A 33 9.97 7.06 2.64
N VAL A 34 11.26 6.94 2.30
CA VAL A 34 12.39 7.02 3.25
C VAL A 34 12.30 8.25 4.18
N PRO A 35 12.05 9.48 3.69
CA PRO A 35 12.00 10.65 4.56
C PRO A 35 10.87 10.55 5.60
N THR A 36 9.72 10.02 5.19
CA THR A 36 8.56 9.85 6.06
C THR A 36 8.77 8.73 7.08
N LEU A 37 9.47 7.66 6.70
CA LEU A 37 9.86 6.59 7.61
C LEU A 37 10.90 7.08 8.63
N GLN A 38 11.87 7.90 8.20
CA GLN A 38 12.84 8.54 9.09
C GLN A 38 12.16 9.47 10.09
N LEU A 39 11.15 10.25 9.65
CA LEU A 39 10.35 11.09 10.53
C LEU A 39 9.61 10.28 11.58
N LEU A 40 8.96 9.18 11.18
CA LEU A 40 8.26 8.27 12.10
C LEU A 40 9.22 7.61 13.10
N LEU A 41 10.41 7.19 12.66
CA LEU A 41 11.45 6.66 13.53
C LEU A 41 11.98 7.72 14.51
N ALA A 42 12.19 8.96 14.05
CA ALA A 42 12.61 10.07 14.90
C ALA A 42 11.60 10.35 16.01
N VAL A 43 10.31 10.34 15.70
CA VAL A 43 9.24 10.51 16.70
C VAL A 43 9.28 9.41 17.76
N LEU A 44 9.42 8.15 17.34
CA LEU A 44 9.54 7.02 18.25
C LEU A 44 10.80 7.13 19.13
N ALA A 45 11.94 7.52 18.54
CA ALA A 45 13.20 7.70 19.25
C ALA A 45 13.14 8.84 20.27
N ILE A 46 12.61 10.00 19.88
CA ILE A 46 12.42 11.16 20.78
C ILE A 46 11.47 10.78 21.91
N GLY A 47 10.35 10.11 21.60
CA GLY A 47 9.41 9.63 22.61
C GLY A 47 10.03 8.61 23.57
N ALA A 48 10.89 7.71 23.07
CA ALA A 48 11.64 6.76 23.89
C ALA A 48 12.60 7.47 24.84
N VAL A 49 13.43 8.37 24.31
CA VAL A 49 14.41 9.15 25.09
C VAL A 49 13.70 10.00 26.14
N ALA A 50 12.61 10.67 25.80
CA ALA A 50 11.81 11.46 26.75
C ALA A 50 11.23 10.58 27.87
N THR A 51 10.66 9.43 27.52
CA THR A 51 10.08 8.47 28.48
C THR A 51 11.15 7.93 29.45
N ILE A 52 12.32 7.52 28.92
CA ILE A 52 13.46 7.05 29.72
C ILE A 52 13.99 8.16 30.64
N THR A 53 14.13 9.38 30.11
CA THR A 53 14.64 10.53 30.87
C THR A 53 13.69 10.90 32.01
N PHE A 54 12.38 10.97 31.75
CA PHE A 54 11.39 11.24 32.80
C PHE A 54 11.36 10.14 33.86
N TYR A 55 11.55 8.88 33.46
CA TYR A 55 11.64 7.77 34.40
C TYR A 55 12.89 7.85 35.28
N ALA A 56 14.06 8.15 34.69
CA ALA A 56 15.32 8.32 35.42
C ALA A 56 15.26 9.49 36.42
N LEU A 57 14.57 10.58 36.06
CA LEU A 57 14.32 11.72 36.94
C LEU A 57 13.19 11.48 37.97
N LYS A 58 12.66 10.25 38.05
CA LYS A 58 11.54 9.85 38.94
C LYS A 58 10.26 10.67 38.73
N ARG A 59 10.08 11.31 37.56
CA ARG A 59 8.89 12.06 37.19
C ARG A 59 7.85 11.14 36.54
N TYR A 60 7.33 10.21 37.32
CA TYR A 60 6.50 9.10 36.82
C TYR A 60 5.22 9.55 36.11
N SER A 61 4.60 10.65 36.54
CA SER A 61 3.43 11.21 35.85
C SER A 61 3.77 11.62 34.41
N LEU A 62 4.93 12.25 34.19
CA LEU A 62 5.36 12.67 32.86
C LEU A 62 5.71 11.47 31.95
N THR A 63 6.27 10.40 32.53
CA THR A 63 6.50 9.14 31.80
C THR A 63 5.18 8.50 31.34
N LEU A 64 4.13 8.58 32.15
CA LEU A 64 2.80 8.07 31.79
C LEU A 64 2.17 8.89 30.65
N TYR A 65 2.39 10.20 30.60
CA TYR A 65 1.87 11.06 29.53
C TYR A 65 2.73 11.03 28.25
N SER A 66 4.04 10.79 28.34
CA SER A 66 4.93 10.79 27.17
C SER A 66 4.64 9.66 26.19
N ILE A 67 4.21 8.49 26.69
CA ILE A 67 3.85 7.33 25.86
C ILE A 67 2.63 7.63 24.96
N PRO A 68 1.43 7.99 25.48
CA PRO A 68 0.28 8.29 24.64
C PRO A 68 0.51 9.53 23.77
N ALA A 69 1.27 10.53 24.23
CA ALA A 69 1.64 11.68 23.41
C ALA A 69 2.46 11.25 22.17
N THR A 70 3.43 10.35 22.35
CA THR A 70 4.24 9.81 21.24
C THR A 70 3.38 9.01 20.27
N VAL A 71 2.48 8.15 20.77
CA VAL A 71 1.54 7.38 19.93
C VAL A 71 0.63 8.31 19.14
N PHE A 72 0.13 9.38 19.75
CA PHE A 72 -0.73 10.35 19.08
C PHE A 72 0.01 11.07 17.95
N VAL A 73 1.22 11.58 18.21
CA VAL A 73 2.04 12.24 17.19
C VAL A 73 2.40 11.27 16.06
N PHE A 74 2.75 10.03 16.40
CA PHE A 74 3.03 8.99 15.42
C PHE A 74 1.81 8.70 14.53
N ALA A 75 0.63 8.49 15.12
CA ALA A 75 -0.61 8.27 14.39
C ALA A 75 -0.98 9.47 13.52
N PHE A 76 -0.80 10.70 14.02
CA PHE A 76 -1.05 11.92 13.28
C PHE A 76 -0.19 12.03 12.02
N ILE A 77 1.11 11.77 12.13
CA ILE A 77 2.04 11.78 10.99
C ILE A 77 1.69 10.66 10.02
N LEU A 78 1.35 9.48 10.54
CA LEU A 78 0.99 8.34 9.70
C LEU A 78 -0.26 8.63 8.86
N ILE A 79 -1.28 9.26 9.44
CA ILE A 79 -2.54 9.61 8.75
C ILE A 79 -2.36 10.81 7.83
N SER A 80 -1.66 11.85 8.28
CA SER A 80 -1.61 13.14 7.57
C SER A 80 -0.50 13.22 6.52
N VAL A 81 0.55 12.41 6.65
CA VAL A 81 1.75 12.49 5.80
C VAL A 81 2.02 11.16 5.10
N ALA A 82 2.08 10.05 5.85
CA ALA A 82 2.45 8.76 5.26
C ALA A 82 1.33 8.21 4.37
N LEU A 83 0.07 8.22 4.82
CA LEU A 83 -1.06 7.69 4.05
C LEU A 83 -1.22 8.38 2.68
N PRO A 84 -1.20 9.72 2.58
CA PRO A 84 -1.33 10.42 1.30
C PRO A 84 -0.15 10.19 0.35
N GLN A 85 1.05 9.87 0.86
CA GLN A 85 2.20 9.53 0.02
C GLN A 85 2.15 8.09 -0.50
N VAL A 86 1.59 7.16 0.28
CA VAL A 86 1.44 5.75 -0.12
C VAL A 86 0.27 5.55 -1.07
N GLU A 87 -0.79 6.34 -0.97
CA GLU A 87 -2.00 6.16 -1.79
C GLU A 87 -1.75 6.24 -3.31
N PRO A 88 -0.97 7.20 -3.84
CA PRO A 88 -0.60 7.26 -5.26
C PRO A 88 0.23 6.06 -5.73
N LEU A 89 1.07 5.48 -4.86
CA LEU A 89 1.89 4.30 -5.18
C LEU A 89 1.03 3.06 -5.44
N LYS A 90 -0.19 2.99 -4.86
CA LYS A 90 -1.14 1.90 -5.14
C LYS A 90 -1.68 1.92 -6.57
N GLY A 91 -1.51 3.02 -7.31
CA GLY A 91 -1.82 3.17 -8.75
C GLY A 91 -3.30 2.99 -9.16
N THR A 92 -4.17 2.66 -8.20
CA THR A 92 -5.54 2.18 -8.45
C THR A 92 -6.45 3.28 -8.96
N LYS A 93 -6.35 4.48 -8.36
CA LYS A 93 -7.15 5.66 -8.71
C LYS A 93 -6.83 6.17 -10.10
N GLU A 94 -5.54 6.32 -10.42
CA GLU A 94 -5.12 6.85 -11.72
C GLU A 94 -5.37 5.84 -12.84
N LEU A 95 -5.14 4.55 -12.61
CA LEU A 95 -5.49 3.51 -13.59
C LEU A 95 -7.00 3.47 -13.85
N ALA A 96 -7.84 3.60 -12.81
CA ALA A 96 -9.29 3.67 -12.99
C ALA A 96 -9.72 4.92 -13.78
N GLN A 97 -9.07 6.07 -13.55
CA GLN A 97 -9.31 7.30 -14.32
C GLN A 97 -8.91 7.13 -15.79
N SER A 98 -7.73 6.56 -16.08
CA SER A 98 -7.29 6.30 -17.46
C SER A 98 -8.22 5.34 -18.20
N VAL A 99 -8.71 4.30 -17.51
CA VAL A 99 -9.70 3.36 -18.07
C VAL A 99 -11.02 4.08 -18.34
N THR A 100 -11.49 4.91 -17.40
CA THR A 100 -12.74 5.68 -17.54
C THR A 100 -12.72 6.60 -18.75
N GLN A 101 -11.60 7.29 -19.02
CA GLN A 101 -11.48 8.21 -20.16
C GLN A 101 -11.61 7.53 -21.53
N LEU A 102 -11.36 6.22 -21.60
CA LEU A 102 -11.32 5.46 -22.85
C LEU A 102 -12.41 4.39 -22.93
N LEU A 103 -13.24 4.33 -21.89
CA LEU A 103 -14.32 3.37 -21.77
C LEU A 103 -15.41 3.67 -22.80
N LYS A 104 -15.70 2.73 -23.69
CA LYS A 104 -16.87 2.85 -24.58
C LYS A 104 -18.16 2.48 -23.85
N PRO A 105 -19.34 2.91 -24.33
CA PRO A 105 -20.64 2.53 -23.76
C PRO A 105 -20.83 1.01 -23.58
N THR A 106 -20.26 0.20 -24.48
CA THR A 106 -20.37 -1.26 -24.49
C THR A 106 -19.29 -1.97 -23.66
N ASP A 107 -18.24 -1.27 -23.25
CA ASP A 107 -17.09 -1.91 -22.58
C ASP A 107 -17.43 -2.25 -21.12
N LEU A 108 -17.11 -3.48 -20.71
CA LEU A 108 -17.21 -3.96 -19.34
C LEU A 108 -15.89 -3.75 -18.59
N ILE A 109 -15.97 -3.64 -17.27
CA ILE A 109 -14.80 -3.60 -16.40
C ILE A 109 -14.77 -4.89 -15.57
N ALA A 110 -13.65 -5.61 -15.63
CA ALA A 110 -13.43 -6.83 -14.88
C ALA A 110 -12.18 -6.72 -14.00
N ALA A 111 -12.13 -7.51 -12.93
CA ALA A 111 -10.95 -7.62 -12.07
C ALA A 111 -10.68 -9.09 -11.73
N TYR A 112 -9.41 -9.48 -11.78
CA TYR A 112 -8.93 -10.82 -11.45
C TYR A 112 -7.67 -10.72 -10.61
N ASP A 113 -7.65 -11.40 -9.47
CA ASP A 113 -6.52 -11.48 -8.54
C ASP A 113 -5.79 -10.14 -8.35
N ILE A 114 -6.54 -9.11 -7.94
CA ILE A 114 -6.05 -7.74 -7.75
C ILE A 114 -5.26 -7.55 -6.43
N GLY A 115 -5.15 -8.60 -5.61
CA GLY A 115 -4.52 -8.56 -4.29
C GLY A 115 -5.27 -7.64 -3.30
N ASN A 116 -4.55 -7.04 -2.35
CA ASN A 116 -5.11 -6.08 -1.39
C ASN A 116 -5.33 -4.68 -2.01
N ARG A 117 -6.09 -4.62 -3.10
CA ARG A 117 -6.39 -3.38 -3.84
C ARG A 117 -7.90 -3.20 -4.04
N PRO A 118 -8.69 -3.08 -2.95
CA PRO A 118 -10.14 -2.87 -3.05
C PRO A 118 -10.49 -1.58 -3.83
N GLY A 119 -9.55 -0.62 -3.90
CA GLY A 119 -9.70 0.62 -4.67
C GLY A 119 -10.01 0.42 -6.16
N VAL A 120 -9.73 -0.76 -6.75
CA VAL A 120 -10.17 -1.08 -8.12
C VAL A 120 -11.69 -1.01 -8.23
N ILE A 121 -12.41 -1.46 -7.20
CA ILE A 121 -13.87 -1.46 -7.20
C ILE A 121 -14.40 -0.05 -6.96
N PHE A 122 -13.77 0.69 -6.04
CA PHE A 122 -14.26 2.01 -5.60
C PHE A 122 -14.01 3.15 -6.60
N TYR A 123 -12.91 3.11 -7.35
CA TYR A 123 -12.50 4.24 -8.21
C TYR A 123 -12.99 4.12 -9.66
N ASN A 124 -13.65 3.04 -10.05
CA ASN A 124 -14.20 2.88 -11.39
C ASN A 124 -15.64 3.41 -11.49
N VAL A 125 -15.96 4.06 -12.61
CA VAL A 125 -17.29 4.65 -12.86
C VAL A 125 -18.37 3.59 -13.12
N ARG A 126 -17.97 2.36 -13.46
CA ARG A 126 -18.89 1.23 -13.70
C ARG A 126 -18.63 0.09 -12.72
N PRO A 127 -19.65 -0.73 -12.42
CA PRO A 127 -19.50 -1.92 -11.59
C PRO A 127 -18.41 -2.83 -12.17
N VAL A 128 -17.47 -3.20 -11.31
CA VAL A 128 -16.37 -4.11 -11.66
C VAL A 128 -16.82 -5.54 -11.46
N ARG A 129 -16.77 -6.34 -12.52
CA ARG A 129 -17.05 -7.78 -12.45
C ARG A 129 -15.82 -8.52 -11.92
N LEU A 130 -15.94 -9.10 -10.73
CA LEU A 130 -14.91 -9.97 -10.18
C LEU A 130 -14.93 -11.31 -10.91
N LEU A 131 -13.81 -11.66 -11.55
CA LEU A 131 -13.61 -12.96 -12.17
C LEU A 131 -12.89 -13.86 -11.16
N SER A 132 -13.39 -15.08 -11.01
CA SER A 132 -12.90 -15.99 -9.96
C SER A 132 -11.96 -17.08 -10.51
N SER A 133 -11.97 -17.31 -11.82
CA SER A 133 -11.18 -18.37 -12.46
C SER A 133 -10.40 -17.88 -13.69
N GLU A 134 -9.26 -18.52 -13.97
CA GLU A 134 -8.49 -18.23 -15.19
C GLU A 134 -9.29 -18.50 -16.48
N ALA A 135 -10.23 -19.45 -16.45
CA ALA A 135 -11.10 -19.75 -17.58
C ALA A 135 -12.02 -18.57 -17.93
N GLU A 136 -12.60 -17.92 -16.91
CA GLU A 136 -13.40 -16.70 -17.08
C GLU A 136 -12.57 -15.53 -17.62
N VAL A 137 -11.33 -15.39 -17.13
CA VAL A 137 -10.41 -14.35 -17.60
C VAL A 137 -10.09 -14.54 -19.08
N ARG A 138 -9.75 -15.77 -19.50
CA ARG A 138 -9.47 -16.08 -20.91
C ARG A 138 -10.70 -15.86 -21.78
N TYR A 139 -11.89 -16.22 -21.28
CA TYR A 139 -13.14 -15.96 -21.99
C TYR A 139 -13.38 -14.46 -22.19
N PHE A 140 -13.19 -13.65 -21.13
CA PHE A 140 -13.35 -12.19 -21.16
C PHE A 140 -12.40 -11.54 -22.18
N LEU A 141 -11.12 -11.91 -22.14
CA LEU A 141 -10.10 -11.39 -23.06
C LEU A 141 -10.35 -11.83 -24.51
N LYS A 142 -10.72 -13.09 -24.73
CA LYS A 142 -11.00 -13.63 -26.08
C LYS A 142 -12.15 -12.90 -26.77
N HIS A 143 -13.17 -12.51 -26.01
CA HIS A 143 -14.35 -11.80 -26.52
C HIS A 143 -14.20 -10.28 -26.51
N LYS A 144 -13.02 -9.75 -26.12
CA LYS A 144 -12.72 -8.30 -26.05
C LYS A 144 -13.82 -7.50 -25.36
N GLN A 145 -14.32 -8.04 -24.24
CA GLN A 145 -15.49 -7.50 -23.55
C GLN A 145 -15.21 -6.18 -22.82
N GLY A 146 -13.95 -5.76 -22.71
CA GLY A 146 -13.57 -4.46 -22.16
C GLY A 146 -12.25 -4.54 -21.40
N TYR A 147 -12.17 -3.88 -20.25
CA TYR A 147 -10.92 -3.68 -19.51
C TYR A 147 -10.81 -4.63 -18.31
N LEU A 148 -9.68 -5.32 -18.18
CA LEU A 148 -9.39 -6.25 -17.09
C LEU A 148 -8.26 -5.73 -16.20
N PHE A 149 -8.53 -5.55 -14.91
CA PHE A 149 -7.53 -5.26 -13.89
C PHE A 149 -6.93 -6.56 -13.32
N THR A 150 -5.61 -6.68 -13.30
CA THR A 150 -4.89 -7.82 -12.74
C THR A 150 -3.52 -7.43 -12.20
N GLN A 151 -2.86 -8.31 -11.45
CA GLN A 151 -1.47 -8.14 -11.05
C GLN A 151 -0.50 -8.39 -12.22
N LYS A 152 0.63 -7.66 -12.23
CA LYS A 152 1.73 -7.86 -13.19
C LYS A 152 2.33 -9.27 -13.16
N SER A 153 2.37 -9.91 -12.00
CA SER A 153 2.81 -11.30 -11.86
C SER A 153 1.94 -12.28 -12.66
N ASN A 154 0.63 -12.01 -12.72
CA ASN A 154 -0.34 -12.84 -13.42
C ASN A 154 -0.46 -12.53 -14.91
N LEU A 155 -0.02 -11.35 -15.35
CA LEU A 155 0.04 -11.00 -16.79
C LEU A 155 0.81 -12.05 -17.60
N ILE A 156 1.97 -12.49 -17.09
CA ILE A 156 2.84 -13.47 -17.78
C ILE A 156 2.14 -14.84 -17.87
N LYS A 157 1.43 -15.24 -16.82
CA LYS A 157 0.67 -16.51 -16.80
C LYS A 157 -0.54 -16.47 -17.73
N LEU A 158 -1.24 -15.34 -17.80
CA LEU A 158 -2.47 -15.17 -18.56
C LEU A 158 -2.23 -15.01 -20.06
N ILE A 159 -1.14 -14.35 -20.45
CA ILE A 159 -0.79 -14.12 -21.87
C ILE A 159 0.00 -15.30 -22.46
N GLY A 160 0.68 -16.07 -21.60
CA GLY A 160 1.59 -17.14 -22.04
C GLY A 160 2.77 -16.57 -22.83
N ASN A 161 3.73 -17.42 -23.18
CA ASN A 161 4.99 -17.03 -23.87
C ASN A 161 4.80 -16.48 -25.30
N LYS A 162 3.57 -16.13 -25.70
CA LYS A 162 3.27 -15.51 -26.98
C LYS A 162 3.60 -14.02 -26.89
N LYS A 163 4.72 -13.65 -27.53
CA LYS A 163 5.14 -12.29 -27.88
C LYS A 163 4.11 -11.49 -28.70
N GLU A 164 2.91 -12.01 -28.93
CA GLU A 164 1.84 -11.38 -29.69
C GLU A 164 0.80 -10.77 -28.75
N SER A 165 1.13 -9.55 -28.32
CA SER A 165 0.23 -8.39 -28.34
C SER A 165 -1.19 -8.52 -27.75
N LEU A 166 -1.29 -8.62 -26.43
CA LEU A 166 -2.24 -7.78 -25.72
C LEU A 166 -1.43 -6.67 -25.05
N PRO A 167 -1.33 -5.46 -25.65
CA PRO A 167 -0.61 -4.38 -25.02
C PRO A 167 -1.29 -4.10 -23.68
N ALA A 168 -0.54 -4.24 -22.58
CA ALA A 168 -1.00 -3.70 -21.30
C ALA A 168 -1.36 -2.24 -21.55
N PHE A 169 -2.64 -1.92 -21.42
CA PHE A 169 -3.19 -0.63 -21.77
C PHE A 169 -2.51 0.46 -20.93
N CYS A 170 -2.37 0.19 -19.63
CA CYS A 170 -1.54 0.95 -18.70
C CYS A 170 -1.11 0.02 -17.55
N SER A 171 0.03 0.34 -16.92
CA SER A 171 0.48 -0.35 -15.71
C SER A 171 1.04 0.66 -14.72
N LYS A 172 0.68 0.51 -13.44
CA LYS A 172 1.15 1.39 -12.36
C LYS A 172 1.33 0.58 -11.07
N GLY A 173 2.51 0.67 -10.47
CA GLY A 173 2.94 -0.26 -9.42
C GLY A 173 2.89 -1.71 -9.90
N GLU A 174 2.33 -2.62 -9.10
CA GLU A 174 2.10 -4.02 -9.48
C GLU A 174 0.75 -4.27 -10.20
N LEU A 175 -0.09 -3.25 -10.37
CA LEU A 175 -1.38 -3.39 -11.05
C LEU A 175 -1.22 -3.10 -12.55
N ALA A 176 -1.90 -3.88 -13.37
CA ALA A 176 -1.95 -3.68 -14.80
C ALA A 176 -3.38 -3.83 -15.33
N VAL A 177 -3.63 -3.13 -16.43
CA VAL A 177 -4.90 -3.19 -17.14
C VAL A 177 -4.68 -3.77 -18.53
N LEU A 178 -5.48 -4.76 -18.87
CA LEU A 178 -5.58 -5.34 -20.21
C LEU A 178 -6.87 -4.88 -20.88
N LYS A 179 -6.85 -4.83 -22.21
CA LYS A 179 -8.02 -4.58 -23.06
C LYS A 179 -8.24 -5.76 -23.99
#